data_AF-A0A3P1VBS9-F1
#
_entry.id   AF-A0A3P1VBS9-F1
#
_cell.length_a   1.000
_cell.length_b   1.000
_cell.length_c   1.000
_cell.angle_alpha   90.00
_cell.angle_beta   90.00
_cell.angle_gamma   90.00
#
_symmetry.space_group_name_H-M   'P 1'
#
loop_
_entity.id
_entity.type
_entity.pdbx_description
1 polymer ?
#
loop_
_entity_poly.entity_id
_entity_poly.type
_entity_poly.pdbx_seq_one_letter_code
_entity_poly.pdbx_strand_id
1 'polypeptide(L)'
;MEAGMTLRPMLPMALVVLMALVMAALLGLARWRMRASEAEPGARAAWWRRAGAAALVIVILAGPSVRASEAVSVSNVEIYMLVDRTGSMAAEDWAGDPPEGVENPTATRLDGVRADMASIRQAFPSARYSIVALDSAAAVELPLTTDVDAVDSWVGSLTQEVTDRSTGSSLETALPQLSQLLARSHEANPQNIRLVYILSDGEATDGGRAAQEAQSQGWDWQAMAPVVDGGAVLGYGTAEGGQMRSYDGSPSTGEHTNADYIPDGPDGQPGLSVIDEPALEALAQDLGVDYLHRTGGPDDDPPESFTDLDIQAVLSDGRVAKGPRHYVVWPLALVVSGLLIWELADLARADRRLRLILRPRRQA
;
A
#
# COMPACT_ATOMS: atom_id res chain seq x y z
N MET A 1 -8.69 -6.27 -24.49
CA MET A 1 -7.31 -6.10 -23.99
C MET A 1 -6.50 -7.32 -24.41
N GLU A 2 -5.57 -7.19 -25.35
CA GLU A 2 -4.68 -8.28 -25.73
C GLU A 2 -3.60 -8.45 -24.66
N ALA A 3 -3.57 -9.61 -24.00
CA ALA A 3 -2.49 -9.98 -23.09
C ALA A 3 -1.20 -10.19 -23.90
N GLY A 4 -0.40 -9.13 -24.07
CA GLY A 4 0.86 -9.18 -24.80
C GLY A 4 1.86 -10.12 -24.12
N MET A 5 2.06 -11.32 -24.68
CA MET A 5 3.12 -12.24 -24.28
C MET A 5 4.49 -11.63 -24.59
N THR A 6 5.41 -11.67 -23.62
CA THR A 6 6.79 -11.19 -23.80
C THR A 6 7.79 -12.24 -23.34
N LEU A 7 8.91 -12.35 -24.06
CA LEU A 7 9.98 -13.30 -23.74
C LEU A 7 11.00 -12.61 -22.84
N ARG A 8 11.23 -13.16 -21.64
CA ARG A 8 12.35 -12.78 -20.77
C ARG A 8 13.12 -14.04 -20.40
N PRO A 9 14.35 -14.20 -20.89
CA PRO A 9 15.10 -15.43 -20.67
C PRO A 9 15.45 -15.56 -19.18
N MET A 10 15.33 -16.77 -18.64
CA MET A 10 15.66 -17.07 -17.23
C MET A 10 17.17 -17.07 -16.96
N LEU A 11 17.97 -17.13 -18.03
CA LEU A 11 19.42 -17.09 -18.03
C LEU A 11 19.88 -15.98 -19.00
N PRO A 12 21.15 -15.54 -18.92
CA PRO A 12 21.69 -14.62 -19.93
C PRO A 12 21.43 -15.16 -21.35
N MET A 13 20.94 -14.31 -22.27
CA MET A 13 20.57 -14.70 -23.64
C MET A 13 21.67 -15.52 -24.34
N ALA A 14 22.93 -15.16 -24.11
CA ALA A 14 24.08 -15.87 -24.65
C ALA A 14 24.10 -17.35 -24.26
N LEU A 15 23.70 -17.68 -23.03
CA LEU A 15 23.69 -19.04 -22.52
C LEU A 15 22.51 -19.86 -23.07
N VAL A 16 21.35 -19.21 -23.29
CA VAL A 16 20.19 -19.82 -23.96
C VAL A 16 20.52 -20.16 -25.41
N VAL A 17 21.15 -19.23 -26.14
CA VAL A 17 21.62 -19.45 -27.51
C VAL A 17 22.67 -20.57 -27.56
N LEU A 18 23.63 -20.58 -26.64
CA LEU A 18 24.63 -21.63 -26.55
C LEU A 18 23.99 -23.02 -26.33
N MET A 19 23.03 -23.12 -25.41
CA MET A 19 22.32 -24.38 -25.14
C MET A 19 21.55 -24.87 -26.37
N ALA A 20 20.88 -23.95 -27.08
CA ALA A 20 20.16 -24.27 -28.32
C ALA A 20 21.10 -24.81 -29.40
N LEU A 21 22.28 -24.20 -29.56
CA LEU A 21 23.30 -24.66 -30.51
C LEU A 21 23.85 -26.05 -30.15
N VAL A 22 24.13 -26.32 -28.88
CA VAL A 22 24.59 -27.63 -28.41
C VAL A 22 23.53 -28.70 -28.66
N MET A 23 22.26 -28.44 -28.34
CA MET A 23 21.17 -29.37 -28.60
C MET A 23 20.96 -29.62 -30.10
N ALA A 24 21.05 -28.58 -30.94
CA ALA A 24 20.98 -28.72 -32.40
C ALA A 24 22.15 -29.55 -32.95
N ALA A 25 23.36 -29.36 -32.44
CA ALA A 25 24.53 -30.15 -32.83
C ALA A 25 24.38 -31.64 -32.45
N LEU A 26 23.87 -31.94 -31.25
CA LEU A 26 23.60 -33.31 -30.82
C LEU A 26 22.49 -33.98 -31.64
N LEU A 27 21.41 -33.26 -31.98
CA LEU A 27 20.35 -33.75 -32.86
C LEU A 27 20.84 -33.98 -34.30
N GLY A 28 21.72 -33.10 -34.79
CA GLY A 28 22.39 -33.23 -36.08
C GLY A 28 23.30 -34.45 -36.15
N LEU A 29 24.12 -34.65 -35.11
CA LEU A 29 25.00 -35.82 -34.99
C LEU A 29 24.20 -37.13 -34.91
N ALA A 30 23.11 -37.14 -34.14
CA ALA A 30 22.19 -38.28 -34.05
C ALA A 30 21.55 -38.58 -35.41
N ARG A 31 21.10 -37.55 -36.14
CA ARG A 31 20.54 -37.69 -37.49
C ARG A 31 21.56 -38.21 -38.49
N TRP A 32 22.80 -37.74 -38.41
CA TRP A 32 23.89 -38.19 -39.28
C TRP A 32 24.24 -39.66 -39.01
N ARG A 33 24.37 -40.08 -37.75
CA ARG A 33 24.59 -41.48 -37.38
C ARG A 33 23.44 -42.40 -37.81
N MET A 34 22.19 -41.96 -37.66
CA MET A 34 21.03 -42.72 -38.17
C MET A 34 21.01 -42.87 -39.70
N ARG A 35 21.63 -41.95 -40.45
CA ARG A 35 21.75 -42.06 -41.91
C ARG A 35 22.94 -42.93 -42.33
N ALA A 36 23.99 -42.98 -41.51
CA ALA A 36 25.21 -43.74 -41.79
C ALA A 36 25.13 -45.22 -41.34
N SER A 37 24.19 -45.57 -40.47
CA SER A 37 23.98 -46.93 -39.96
C SER A 37 22.59 -47.43 -40.35
N GLU A 38 22.42 -48.73 -40.62
CA GLU A 38 21.09 -49.34 -40.85
C GLU A 38 20.23 -49.14 -39.60
N ALA A 39 19.39 -48.10 -39.62
CA ALA A 39 18.71 -47.61 -38.42
C ALA A 39 17.67 -48.61 -37.90
N GLU A 40 17.75 -48.92 -36.61
CA GLU A 40 16.75 -49.76 -35.92
C GLU A 40 15.32 -49.21 -36.11
N PRO A 41 14.31 -50.10 -36.24
CA PRO A 41 12.91 -49.70 -36.33
C PRO A 41 12.46 -49.06 -35.00
N GLY A 42 12.52 -47.73 -34.96
CA GLY A 42 12.21 -46.92 -33.78
C GLY A 42 13.09 -45.67 -33.64
N ALA A 43 14.26 -45.66 -34.28
CA ALA A 43 15.23 -44.56 -34.18
C ALA A 43 14.66 -43.20 -34.66
N ARG A 44 13.80 -43.21 -35.70
CA ARG A 44 13.13 -42.01 -36.20
C ARG A 44 12.12 -41.42 -35.20
N ALA A 45 11.38 -42.27 -34.49
CA ALA A 45 10.42 -41.84 -33.49
C ALA A 45 11.12 -41.26 -32.24
N ALA A 46 12.21 -41.91 -31.80
CA ALA A 46 13.05 -41.40 -30.71
C ALA A 46 13.70 -40.05 -31.06
N TRP A 47 14.14 -39.87 -32.31
CA TRP A 47 14.71 -38.60 -32.75
C TRP A 47 13.69 -37.45 -32.74
N TRP A 48 12.47 -37.68 -33.25
CA TRP A 48 11.39 -36.68 -33.19
C TRP A 48 11.00 -36.33 -31.75
N ARG A 49 10.96 -37.32 -30.85
CA ARG A 49 10.70 -37.11 -29.43
C ARG A 49 11.77 -36.23 -28.78
N ARG A 50 13.05 -36.51 -29.03
CA ARG A 50 14.19 -35.72 -28.52
C ARG A 50 14.22 -34.31 -29.11
N ALA A 51 13.87 -34.15 -30.39
CA ALA A 51 13.73 -32.84 -31.02
C ALA A 51 12.61 -32.02 -30.38
N GLY A 52 11.45 -32.63 -30.11
CA GLY A 52 10.34 -31.99 -29.39
C GLY A 52 10.71 -31.57 -27.97
N ALA A 53 11.39 -32.45 -27.22
CA ALA A 53 11.87 -32.12 -25.87
C ALA A 53 12.89 -30.97 -25.88
N ALA A 54 13.86 -30.99 -26.80
CA ALA A 54 14.86 -29.93 -26.94
C ALA A 54 14.21 -28.58 -27.30
N ALA A 55 13.25 -28.58 -28.23
CA ALA A 55 12.50 -27.37 -28.58
C ALA A 55 11.73 -26.82 -27.36
N LEU A 56 11.07 -27.69 -26.59
CA LEU A 56 10.30 -27.27 -25.41
C LEU A 56 11.20 -26.71 -24.30
N VAL A 57 12.38 -27.29 -24.10
CA VAL A 57 13.40 -26.75 -23.17
C VAL A 57 13.84 -25.35 -23.60
N ILE A 58 14.06 -25.10 -24.89
CA ILE A 58 14.40 -23.76 -25.40
C ILE A 58 13.26 -22.77 -25.13
N VAL A 59 12.01 -23.17 -25.35
CA VAL A 59 10.84 -22.31 -25.07
C VAL A 59 10.74 -22.00 -23.58
N ILE A 60 10.96 -22.97 -22.68
CA ILE A 60 10.99 -22.73 -21.23
C ILE A 60 12.10 -21.74 -20.86
N LEU A 61 13.31 -21.93 -21.40
CA LEU A 61 14.47 -21.07 -21.13
C LEU A 61 14.31 -19.66 -21.68
N ALA A 62 13.57 -19.50 -22.79
CA ALA A 62 13.19 -18.21 -23.34
C ALA A 62 12.20 -17.44 -22.43
N GLY A 63 11.62 -18.13 -21.44
CA GLY A 63 10.80 -17.55 -20.38
C GLY A 63 9.58 -16.82 -20.92
N PRO A 64 8.61 -17.53 -21.52
CA PRO A 64 7.32 -16.96 -21.85
C PRO A 64 6.69 -16.43 -20.57
N SER A 65 6.55 -15.13 -20.52
CA SER A 65 5.97 -14.40 -19.40
C SER A 65 4.72 -13.69 -19.89
N VAL A 66 3.64 -13.92 -19.16
CA VAL A 66 2.42 -13.12 -19.31
C VAL A 66 2.51 -11.96 -18.34
N ARG A 67 1.91 -10.83 -18.71
CA ARG A 67 1.69 -9.77 -17.74
C ARG A 67 0.69 -10.33 -16.73
N ALA A 68 1.12 -10.47 -15.49
CA ALA A 68 0.19 -10.61 -14.40
C ALA A 68 -0.51 -9.26 -14.29
N SER A 69 -1.78 -9.19 -14.67
CA SER A 69 -2.66 -8.21 -14.06
C SER A 69 -2.95 -8.73 -12.66
N GLU A 70 -1.98 -8.63 -11.76
CA GLU A 70 -2.37 -8.55 -10.36
C GLU A 70 -3.14 -7.24 -10.28
N ALA A 71 -4.46 -7.35 -10.09
CA ALA A 71 -5.19 -6.30 -9.40
C ALA A 71 -4.34 -5.98 -8.18
N VAL A 72 -3.92 -4.71 -8.04
CA VAL A 72 -3.06 -4.29 -6.94
C VAL A 72 -3.63 -4.88 -5.67
N SER A 73 -2.89 -5.83 -5.09
CA SER A 73 -3.22 -6.31 -3.76
C SER A 73 -3.05 -5.09 -2.87
N VAL A 74 -4.05 -4.83 -2.03
CA VAL A 74 -4.11 -3.71 -1.08
C VAL A 74 -2.84 -3.63 -0.19
N SER A 75 -1.98 -4.67 -0.19
CA SER A 75 -0.67 -4.71 0.47
C SER A 75 0.36 -3.64 0.05
N ASN A 76 0.20 -2.98 -1.11
CA ASN A 76 1.13 -1.93 -1.56
C ASN A 76 0.63 -0.50 -1.27
N VAL A 77 -0.48 -0.37 -0.55
CA VAL A 77 -1.03 0.93 -0.13
C VAL A 77 -0.43 1.31 1.23
N GLU A 78 0.08 2.53 1.31
CA GLU A 78 0.55 3.17 2.52
C GLU A 78 -0.38 4.34 2.83
N ILE A 79 -0.94 4.37 4.03
CA ILE A 79 -1.88 5.38 4.50
C ILE A 79 -1.21 6.16 5.62
N TYR A 80 -1.10 7.46 5.42
CA TYR A 80 -0.56 8.40 6.39
C TYR A 80 -1.70 9.26 6.93
N MET A 81 -1.98 9.17 8.22
CA MET A 81 -3.01 9.94 8.89
C MET A 81 -2.33 11.00 9.75
N LEU A 82 -2.49 12.27 9.39
CA LEU A 82 -2.14 13.41 10.23
C LEU A 82 -3.40 13.80 11.02
N VAL A 83 -3.36 13.59 12.32
CA VAL A 83 -4.51 13.78 13.22
C VAL A 83 -4.22 14.97 14.12
N ASP A 84 -5.03 16.00 13.98
CA ASP A 84 -5.10 17.09 14.95
C ASP A 84 -5.81 16.61 16.21
N ARG A 85 -5.13 16.77 17.34
CA ARG A 85 -5.68 16.48 18.67
C ARG A 85 -5.56 17.68 19.60
N THR A 86 -5.39 18.87 19.07
CA THR A 86 -5.39 20.12 19.85
C THR A 86 -6.72 20.27 20.60
N GLY A 87 -6.75 21.19 21.58
CA GLY A 87 -7.96 21.40 22.41
C GLY A 87 -9.21 21.77 21.60
N SER A 88 -9.06 22.40 20.44
CA SER A 88 -10.14 22.77 19.52
C SER A 88 -10.86 21.57 18.91
N MET A 89 -10.16 20.45 18.75
CA MET A 89 -10.74 19.19 18.30
C MET A 89 -11.67 18.54 19.34
N ALA A 90 -11.64 18.99 20.61
CA ALA A 90 -12.60 18.57 21.62
C ALA A 90 -13.89 19.41 21.65
N ALA A 91 -14.09 20.29 20.66
CA ALA A 91 -15.27 21.13 20.59
C ALA A 91 -16.56 20.32 20.47
N GLU A 92 -17.57 20.72 21.24
CA GLU A 92 -18.90 20.11 21.34
C GLU A 92 -19.86 20.59 20.23
N ASP A 93 -19.39 20.68 18.98
CA ASP A 93 -20.18 21.10 17.80
C ASP A 93 -20.37 19.99 16.75
N TRP A 94 -20.02 18.75 17.09
CA TRP A 94 -20.27 17.59 16.25
C TRP A 94 -21.73 17.11 16.39
N ALA A 95 -22.44 17.02 15.26
CA ALA A 95 -23.86 16.65 15.21
C ALA A 95 -24.12 15.13 15.21
N GLY A 96 -23.06 14.31 15.19
CA GLY A 96 -23.19 12.85 15.23
C GLY A 96 -23.52 12.30 16.62
N ASP A 97 -23.67 10.97 16.69
CA ASP A 97 -24.03 10.30 17.94
C ASP A 97 -22.89 10.38 18.97
N PRO A 98 -23.17 10.78 20.23
CA PRO A 98 -22.18 10.75 21.30
C PRO A 98 -21.87 9.30 21.71
N PRO A 99 -20.70 9.04 22.32
CA PRO A 99 -20.39 7.72 22.85
C PRO A 99 -21.35 7.32 23.98
N GLU A 100 -21.67 6.03 24.05
CA GLU A 100 -22.50 5.49 25.11
C GLU A 100 -21.71 5.28 26.41
N GLY A 101 -22.39 5.39 27.56
CA GLY A 101 -21.81 5.03 28.86
C GLY A 101 -20.81 6.04 29.44
N VAL A 102 -20.73 7.25 28.87
CA VAL A 102 -19.90 8.35 29.36
C VAL A 102 -20.66 9.26 30.34
N GLU A 103 -19.92 10.13 31.04
CA GLU A 103 -20.50 11.05 32.03
C GLU A 103 -21.33 12.17 31.36
N ASN A 104 -20.80 12.74 30.28
CA ASN A 104 -21.45 13.77 29.48
C ASN A 104 -21.62 13.29 28.03
N PRO A 105 -22.84 12.95 27.57
CA PRO A 105 -23.08 12.41 26.25
C PRO A 105 -23.21 13.53 25.20
N THR A 106 -22.21 14.40 25.12
CA THR A 106 -22.14 15.44 24.09
C THR A 106 -21.04 15.05 23.10
N ALA A 107 -21.39 14.94 21.83
CA ALA A 107 -20.45 14.49 20.82
C ALA A 107 -19.45 15.60 20.47
N THR A 108 -18.23 15.20 20.16
CA THR A 108 -17.11 16.10 19.88
C THR A 108 -16.53 15.86 18.49
N ARG A 109 -15.78 16.83 17.94
CA ARG A 109 -15.08 16.65 16.66
C ARG A 109 -14.17 15.42 16.68
N LEU A 110 -13.49 15.15 17.81
CA LEU A 110 -12.68 13.93 18.00
C LEU A 110 -13.48 12.63 17.86
N ASP A 111 -14.77 12.60 18.18
CA ASP A 111 -15.60 11.42 17.92
C ASP A 111 -15.81 11.20 16.42
N GLY A 112 -16.02 12.28 15.67
CA GLY A 112 -16.05 12.26 14.21
C GLY A 112 -14.73 11.76 13.61
N VAL A 113 -13.60 12.28 14.11
CA VAL A 113 -12.25 11.82 13.72
C VAL A 113 -12.09 10.33 13.95
N ARG A 114 -12.46 9.80 15.13
CA ARG A 114 -12.39 8.37 15.43
C ARG A 114 -13.24 7.54 14.47
N ALA A 115 -14.46 7.99 14.16
CA ALA A 115 -15.37 7.31 13.25
C ALA A 115 -14.84 7.29 11.80
N ASP A 116 -14.28 8.39 11.32
CA ASP A 116 -13.72 8.48 9.98
C ASP A 116 -12.41 7.69 9.86
N MET A 117 -11.53 7.73 10.86
CA MET A 117 -10.34 6.87 10.91
C MET A 117 -10.71 5.38 10.90
N ALA A 118 -11.74 4.99 11.64
CA ALA A 118 -12.27 3.63 11.60
C ALA A 118 -12.80 3.27 10.22
N SER A 119 -13.43 4.22 9.50
CA SER A 119 -13.94 4.03 8.14
C SER A 119 -12.81 3.91 7.10
N ILE A 120 -11.73 4.68 7.23
CA ILE A 120 -10.51 4.55 6.42
C ILE A 120 -9.90 3.17 6.64
N ARG A 121 -9.72 2.77 7.90
CA ARG A 121 -9.24 1.41 8.24
C ARG A 121 -10.14 0.36 7.61
N GLN A 122 -11.46 0.50 7.81
CA GLN A 122 -12.61 -0.03 7.05
C GLN A 122 -12.26 -0.51 5.65
N ALA A 123 -12.04 0.49 4.80
CA ALA A 123 -11.89 0.34 3.36
C ALA A 123 -10.56 -0.30 2.95
N PHE A 124 -9.49 -0.12 3.74
CA PHE A 124 -8.14 -0.57 3.38
C PHE A 124 -7.57 -1.63 4.35
N PRO A 125 -8.18 -2.81 4.48
CA PRO A 125 -7.84 -3.80 5.52
C PRO A 125 -6.45 -4.44 5.37
N SER A 126 -5.76 -4.24 4.25
CA SER A 126 -4.40 -4.76 4.03
C SER A 126 -3.36 -3.67 3.77
N ALA A 127 -3.72 -2.39 3.98
CA ALA A 127 -2.78 -1.29 3.85
C ALA A 127 -1.82 -1.22 5.04
N ARG A 128 -0.77 -0.41 4.87
CA ARG A 128 0.17 -0.06 5.93
C ARG A 128 -0.18 1.32 6.46
N TYR A 129 -0.29 1.49 7.77
CA TYR A 129 -0.74 2.73 8.39
C TYR A 129 0.41 3.40 9.14
N SER A 130 0.49 4.71 9.04
CA SER A 130 1.29 5.54 9.93
C SER A 130 0.44 6.69 10.44
N ILE A 131 0.57 7.00 11.73
CA ILE A 131 -0.20 8.05 12.38
C ILE A 131 0.77 9.09 12.92
N VAL A 132 0.54 10.34 12.53
CA VAL A 132 1.20 11.52 13.04
C VAL A 132 0.15 12.29 13.84
N ALA A 133 0.38 12.48 15.13
CA ALA A 133 -0.48 13.31 15.96
C ALA A 133 0.07 14.73 16.02
N LEU A 134 -0.81 15.71 15.99
CA LEU A 134 -0.51 17.12 16.16
C LEU A 134 -1.20 17.65 17.41
N ASP A 135 -0.41 18.24 18.30
CA ASP A 135 -0.83 19.09 19.40
C ASP A 135 0.05 20.37 19.39
N SER A 136 0.57 20.81 20.52
CA SER A 136 1.67 21.80 20.57
C SER A 136 2.94 21.36 19.80
N ALA A 137 3.09 20.08 19.49
CA ALA A 137 4.10 19.55 18.60
C ALA A 137 3.54 18.45 17.68
N ALA A 138 4.30 18.12 16.63
CA ALA A 138 3.99 16.98 15.79
C ALA A 138 4.87 15.77 16.15
N ALA A 139 4.25 14.61 16.33
CA ALA A 139 4.94 13.36 16.61
C ALA A 139 4.37 12.19 15.81
N VAL A 140 5.27 11.35 15.28
CA VAL A 140 4.90 10.03 14.75
C VAL A 140 4.57 9.12 15.92
N GLU A 141 3.29 8.91 16.19
CA GLU A 141 2.83 8.05 17.29
C GLU A 141 2.74 6.59 16.86
N LEU A 142 2.38 6.35 15.60
CA LEU A 142 2.41 5.03 15.00
C LEU A 142 3.31 5.04 13.76
N PRO A 143 4.50 4.40 13.84
CA PRO A 143 5.32 4.16 12.66
C PRO A 143 4.60 3.25 11.66
N LEU A 144 5.00 3.34 10.38
CA LEU A 144 4.38 2.58 9.29
C LEU A 144 4.30 1.07 9.57
N THR A 145 3.10 0.56 9.83
CA THR A 145 2.83 -0.81 10.27
C THR A 145 1.67 -1.46 9.52
N THR A 146 1.67 -2.79 9.41
CA THR A 146 0.51 -3.59 8.96
C THR A 146 -0.38 -4.05 10.11
N ASP A 147 0.00 -3.73 11.35
CA ASP A 147 -0.73 -4.10 12.56
C ASP A 147 -1.95 -3.20 12.72
N VAL A 148 -3.09 -3.68 12.22
CA VAL A 148 -4.37 -2.96 12.30
C VAL A 148 -4.92 -2.91 13.72
N ASP A 149 -4.57 -3.87 14.58
CA ASP A 149 -5.01 -3.86 15.98
C ASP A 149 -4.31 -2.72 16.74
N ALA A 150 -3.05 -2.41 16.38
CA ALA A 150 -2.34 -1.24 16.91
C ALA A 150 -2.97 0.08 16.43
N VAL A 151 -3.45 0.15 15.19
CA VAL A 151 -4.20 1.31 14.67
C VAL A 151 -5.50 1.48 15.45
N ASP A 152 -6.31 0.43 15.57
CA ASP A 152 -7.60 0.47 16.27
C ASP A 152 -7.41 0.83 17.75
N SER A 153 -6.35 0.32 18.39
CA SER A 153 -6.00 0.66 19.77
C SER A 153 -5.61 2.14 19.91
N TRP A 154 -4.85 2.68 18.96
CA TRP A 154 -4.46 4.09 18.96
C TRP A 154 -5.68 5.00 18.76
N VAL A 155 -6.55 4.68 17.79
CA VAL A 155 -7.79 5.41 17.53
C VAL A 155 -8.70 5.39 18.77
N GLY A 156 -8.84 4.24 19.42
CA GLY A 156 -9.61 4.10 20.65
C GLY A 156 -9.03 4.83 21.86
N SER A 157 -7.72 5.13 21.86
CA SER A 157 -7.06 5.90 22.91
C SER A 157 -6.81 7.37 22.56
N LEU A 158 -7.19 7.79 21.34
CA LEU A 158 -7.09 9.19 20.92
C LEU A 158 -7.82 10.04 21.95
N THR A 159 -7.20 11.13 22.38
CA THR A 159 -7.81 12.13 23.27
C THR A 159 -7.16 13.48 23.01
N GLN A 160 -7.82 14.55 23.46
CA GLN A 160 -7.37 15.93 23.28
C GLN A 160 -6.05 16.24 24.00
N GLU A 161 -5.40 17.32 23.57
CA GLU A 161 -4.24 17.90 24.24
C GLU A 161 -4.57 18.37 25.66
N VAL A 162 -3.62 18.21 26.58
CA VAL A 162 -3.70 18.79 27.93
C VAL A 162 -3.73 20.33 27.82
N THR A 163 -4.82 20.95 28.27
CA THR A 163 -5.09 22.38 28.11
C THR A 163 -3.95 23.26 28.63
N ASP A 164 -3.40 22.93 29.80
CA ASP A 164 -2.29 23.68 30.42
C ASP A 164 -0.96 23.62 29.64
N ARG A 165 -0.84 22.71 28.66
CA ARG A 165 0.34 22.56 27.81
C ARG A 165 0.17 23.19 26.43
N SER A 166 -1.02 23.66 26.10
CA SER A 166 -1.28 24.25 24.80
C SER A 166 -0.49 25.55 24.62
N THR A 167 0.19 25.68 23.48
CA THR A 167 1.03 26.86 23.16
C THR A 167 0.66 27.49 21.81
N GLY A 168 -0.55 27.21 21.33
CA GLY A 168 -1.03 27.54 20.00
C GLY A 168 -1.00 26.33 19.06
N SER A 169 -1.94 26.31 18.12
CA SER A 169 -2.15 25.28 17.10
C SER A 169 -1.73 25.78 15.72
N SER A 170 -1.21 24.89 14.89
CA SER A 170 -0.97 25.11 13.46
C SER A 170 -0.56 23.79 12.79
N LEU A 171 -1.21 23.48 11.67
CA LEU A 171 -0.92 22.30 10.84
C LEU A 171 0.51 22.30 10.31
N GLU A 172 1.09 23.48 10.07
CA GLU A 172 2.45 23.67 9.57
C GLU A 172 3.51 23.13 10.53
N THR A 173 3.17 22.95 11.81
CA THR A 173 4.03 22.26 12.78
C THR A 173 4.32 20.81 12.37
N ALA A 174 3.37 20.13 11.72
CA ALA A 174 3.53 18.75 11.26
C ALA A 174 4.19 18.63 9.88
N LEU A 175 4.20 19.70 9.09
CA LEU A 175 4.68 19.71 7.70
C LEU A 175 6.11 19.13 7.56
N PRO A 176 7.12 19.52 8.35
CA PRO A 176 8.47 18.96 8.22
C PRO A 176 8.51 17.44 8.48
N GLN A 177 7.75 16.97 9.47
CA GLN A 177 7.77 15.56 9.87
C GLN A 177 7.06 14.69 8.85
N LEU A 178 5.88 15.11 8.38
CA LEU A 178 5.13 14.41 7.34
C LEU A 178 5.91 14.39 6.01
N SER A 179 6.50 15.52 5.61
CA SER A 179 7.35 15.62 4.40
C SER A 179 8.49 14.62 4.43
N GLN A 180 9.22 14.54 5.54
CA GLN A 180 10.34 13.60 5.69
C GLN A 180 9.88 12.14 5.74
N LEU A 181 8.70 11.87 6.30
CA LEU A 181 8.14 10.54 6.37
C LEU A 181 7.74 10.03 4.97
N LEU A 182 7.03 10.87 4.20
CA LEU A 182 6.63 10.58 2.83
C LEU A 182 7.83 10.45 1.89
N ALA A 183 8.78 11.38 1.96
CA ALA A 183 9.99 11.36 1.13
C ALA A 183 10.81 10.08 1.36
N ARG A 184 11.07 9.72 2.63
CA ARG A 184 11.80 8.47 2.96
C ARG A 184 11.05 7.23 2.49
N SER A 185 9.73 7.21 2.60
CA SER A 185 8.95 6.07 2.10
C SER A 185 8.97 5.99 0.58
N HIS A 186 8.89 7.13 -0.10
CA HIS A 186 8.99 7.22 -1.55
C HIS A 186 10.34 6.74 -2.08
N GLU A 187 11.44 7.16 -1.44
CA GLU A 187 12.78 6.68 -1.77
C GLU A 187 12.94 5.17 -1.57
N ALA A 188 12.38 4.63 -0.47
CA ALA A 188 12.50 3.22 -0.15
C ALA A 188 11.66 2.33 -1.07
N ASN A 189 10.45 2.76 -1.41
CA ASN A 189 9.46 1.96 -2.15
C ASN A 189 8.68 2.80 -3.17
N PRO A 190 9.30 3.31 -4.24
CA PRO A 190 8.68 4.28 -5.15
C PRO A 190 7.42 3.74 -5.87
N GLN A 191 7.24 2.41 -5.91
CA GLN A 191 6.05 1.76 -6.49
C GLN A 191 4.83 1.71 -5.57
N ASN A 192 4.98 2.00 -4.28
CA ASN A 192 3.86 1.96 -3.32
C ASN A 192 2.96 3.18 -3.52
N ILE A 193 1.67 3.00 -3.29
CA ILE A 193 0.65 4.05 -3.38
C ILE A 193 0.57 4.73 -2.01
N ARG A 194 0.66 6.05 -1.96
CA ARG A 194 0.65 6.83 -0.72
C ARG A 194 -0.61 7.67 -0.63
N LEU A 195 -1.50 7.27 0.25
CA LEU A 195 -2.69 8.03 0.59
C LEU A 195 -2.40 8.89 1.83
N VAL A 196 -2.73 10.17 1.77
CA VAL A 196 -2.55 11.10 2.90
C VAL A 196 -3.92 11.60 3.34
N TYR A 197 -4.25 11.37 4.60
CA TYR A 197 -5.43 11.92 5.24
C TYR A 197 -5.01 12.93 6.30
N ILE A 198 -5.56 14.14 6.22
CA ILE A 198 -5.36 15.18 7.24
C ILE A 198 -6.71 15.39 7.92
N LEU A 199 -6.76 15.26 9.23
CA LEU A 199 -7.98 15.35 10.04
C LEU A 199 -7.78 16.50 11.03
N SER A 200 -8.41 17.65 10.78
CA SER A 200 -8.20 18.88 11.56
C SER A 200 -9.37 19.86 11.39
N ASP A 201 -9.48 20.83 12.28
CA ASP A 201 -10.35 22.00 12.12
C ASP A 201 -9.65 23.17 11.40
N GLY A 202 -8.35 23.03 11.11
CA GLY A 202 -7.55 24.04 10.41
C GLY A 202 -7.26 25.30 11.24
N GLU A 203 -7.73 25.36 12.48
CA GLU A 203 -7.65 26.58 13.29
C GLU A 203 -6.21 26.82 13.75
N ALA A 204 -5.59 27.89 13.23
CA ALA A 204 -4.24 28.29 13.62
C ALA A 204 -4.26 29.42 14.66
N THR A 205 -3.79 29.13 15.87
CA THR A 205 -3.77 30.08 17.00
C THR A 205 -2.36 30.55 17.39
N ASP A 206 -1.33 30.10 16.67
CA ASP A 206 0.07 30.41 16.95
C ASP A 206 0.57 31.75 16.35
N GLY A 207 -0.32 32.51 15.72
CA GLY A 207 0.00 33.78 15.05
C GLY A 207 0.83 33.62 13.77
N GLY A 208 0.78 32.45 13.12
CA GLY A 208 1.51 32.15 11.89
C GLY A 208 2.99 31.87 12.11
N ARG A 209 3.39 31.55 13.35
CA ARG A 209 4.78 31.29 13.72
C ARG A 209 5.30 30.02 13.04
N ALA A 210 4.58 28.91 13.14
CA ALA A 210 4.95 27.63 12.55
C ALA A 210 4.98 27.71 11.01
N ALA A 211 4.05 28.43 10.38
CA ALA A 211 4.08 28.69 8.94
C ALA A 211 5.35 29.43 8.51
N GLN A 212 5.74 30.49 9.22
CA GLN A 212 6.99 31.22 8.96
C GLN A 212 8.23 30.34 9.18
N GLU A 213 8.25 29.56 10.27
CA GLU A 213 9.34 28.63 10.58
C GLU A 213 9.49 27.56 9.48
N ALA A 214 8.39 26.92 9.06
CA ALA A 214 8.38 25.92 8.00
C ALA A 214 8.86 26.50 6.67
N GLN A 215 8.33 27.67 6.27
CA GLN A 215 8.75 28.37 5.06
C GLN A 215 10.23 28.76 5.10
N SER A 216 10.74 29.23 6.24
CA SER A 216 12.16 29.60 6.38
C SER A 216 13.12 28.41 6.21
N GLN A 217 12.63 27.21 6.50
CA GLN A 217 13.35 25.94 6.33
C GLN A 217 13.13 25.33 4.94
N GLY A 218 12.32 25.95 4.09
CA GLY A 218 12.02 25.49 2.74
C GLY A 218 10.98 24.37 2.67
N TRP A 219 10.17 24.20 3.72
CA TRP A 219 9.05 23.28 3.71
C TRP A 219 7.80 23.94 3.12
N ASP A 220 7.08 23.18 2.30
CA ASP A 220 5.87 23.61 1.60
C ASP A 220 4.97 22.39 1.37
N TRP A 221 3.66 22.54 1.58
CA TRP A 221 2.68 21.50 1.32
C TRP A 221 2.69 21.09 -0.16
N GLN A 222 2.82 22.07 -1.06
CA GLN A 222 2.84 21.83 -2.50
C GLN A 222 4.01 20.95 -2.95
N ALA A 223 5.13 20.98 -2.22
CA ALA A 223 6.29 20.15 -2.52
C ALA A 223 6.03 18.64 -2.30
N MET A 224 4.99 18.27 -1.55
CA MET A 224 4.61 16.88 -1.31
C MET A 224 3.67 16.31 -2.36
N ALA A 225 2.94 17.13 -3.12
CA ALA A 225 1.98 16.67 -4.13
C ALA A 225 2.54 15.58 -5.08
N PRO A 226 3.81 15.63 -5.56
CA PRO A 226 4.36 14.60 -6.44
C PRO A 226 4.50 13.21 -5.81
N VAL A 227 4.60 13.13 -4.46
CA VAL A 227 4.76 11.87 -3.73
C VAL A 227 3.46 11.38 -3.09
N VAL A 228 2.40 12.19 -3.12
CA VAL A 228 1.04 11.82 -2.71
C VAL A 228 0.28 11.28 -3.92
N ASP A 229 -0.43 10.18 -3.72
CA ASP A 229 -1.20 9.49 -4.76
C ASP A 229 -2.71 9.72 -4.62
N GLY A 230 -3.16 10.20 -3.46
CA GLY A 230 -4.56 10.47 -3.14
C GLY A 230 -4.76 10.64 -1.64
N GLY A 231 -6.01 10.55 -1.20
CA GLY A 231 -6.43 10.79 0.17
C GLY A 231 -7.36 12.00 0.25
N ALA A 232 -7.46 12.63 1.42
CA ALA A 232 -8.37 13.75 1.64
C ALA A 232 -7.95 14.62 2.83
N VAL A 233 -8.34 15.89 2.80
CA VAL A 233 -8.37 16.75 3.98
C VAL A 233 -9.80 16.72 4.53
N LEU A 234 -9.95 16.20 5.74
CA LEU A 234 -11.22 16.11 6.46
C LEU A 234 -11.26 17.26 7.47
N GLY A 235 -12.11 18.24 7.20
CA GLY A 235 -12.28 19.45 8.02
C GLY A 235 -13.36 19.28 9.07
N TYR A 236 -13.06 19.40 10.35
CA TYR A 236 -14.03 19.18 11.42
C TYR A 236 -14.46 20.49 12.09
N GLY A 237 -15.77 20.64 12.30
CA GLY A 237 -16.34 21.76 13.06
C GLY A 237 -17.30 22.63 12.27
N THR A 238 -17.77 23.69 12.90
CA THR A 238 -18.83 24.56 12.35
C THR A 238 -18.40 26.03 12.34
N ALA A 239 -19.06 26.84 11.50
CA ALA A 239 -18.83 28.28 11.45
C ALA A 239 -19.33 29.01 12.71
N GLU A 240 -20.31 28.44 13.41
CA GLU A 240 -20.81 28.93 14.70
C GLU A 240 -19.80 28.67 15.84
N GLY A 241 -19.02 27.60 15.70
CA GLY A 241 -18.01 27.15 16.63
C GLY A 241 -18.57 26.39 17.84
N GLY A 242 -17.69 25.62 18.49
CA GLY A 242 -18.02 24.78 19.63
C GLY A 242 -17.23 25.14 20.88
N GLN A 243 -17.85 24.95 22.04
CA GLN A 243 -17.17 25.07 23.34
C GLN A 243 -16.35 23.81 23.62
N MET A 244 -15.20 23.98 24.29
CA MET A 244 -14.24 22.89 24.53
C MET A 244 -14.07 22.65 26.03
N ARG A 245 -14.09 21.39 26.46
CA ARG A 245 -13.82 21.00 27.85
C ARG A 245 -12.34 21.15 28.16
N SER A 246 -12.02 21.64 29.35
CA SER A 246 -10.65 21.64 29.87
C SER A 246 -10.20 20.21 30.19
N TYR A 247 -8.96 19.88 29.81
CA TYR A 247 -8.35 18.59 30.03
C TYR A 247 -7.01 18.72 30.76
N ASP A 248 -6.89 18.04 31.91
CA ASP A 248 -5.71 18.06 32.77
C ASP A 248 -4.83 16.80 32.64
N GLY A 249 -5.19 15.88 31.73
CA GLY A 249 -4.52 14.59 31.58
C GLY A 249 -5.11 13.46 32.44
N SER A 250 -6.16 13.73 33.23
CA SER A 250 -6.84 12.72 34.04
C SER A 250 -8.13 12.21 33.39
N PRO A 251 -8.58 10.98 33.71
CA PRO A 251 -9.87 10.47 33.22
C PRO A 251 -11.11 11.21 33.75
N SER A 252 -10.93 12.18 34.67
CA SER A 252 -12.03 12.98 35.24
C SER A 252 -12.24 14.32 34.54
N THR A 253 -11.46 14.64 33.52
CA THR A 253 -11.58 15.88 32.74
C THR A 253 -11.50 15.61 31.24
N GLY A 254 -11.73 16.64 30.41
CA GLY A 254 -11.73 16.54 28.95
C GLY A 254 -13.09 16.19 28.34
N GLU A 255 -13.07 15.80 27.07
CA GLU A 255 -14.23 15.32 26.33
C GLU A 255 -15.03 14.28 27.14
N HIS A 256 -16.36 14.30 26.98
CA HIS A 256 -17.27 13.36 27.62
C HIS A 256 -17.34 13.40 29.15
N THR A 257 -16.78 14.44 29.77
CA THR A 257 -16.85 14.71 31.22
C THR A 257 -17.66 15.97 31.55
N ASN A 258 -17.92 16.20 32.84
CA ASN A 258 -18.49 17.45 33.34
C ASN A 258 -17.44 18.52 33.67
N ALA A 259 -16.24 18.44 33.10
CA ALA A 259 -15.20 19.45 33.30
C ALA A 259 -15.66 20.85 32.85
N ASP A 260 -15.07 21.87 33.47
CA ASP A 260 -15.31 23.25 33.06
C ASP A 260 -14.82 23.48 31.61
N TYR A 261 -15.47 24.40 30.92
CA TYR A 261 -15.02 24.82 29.59
C TYR A 261 -13.73 25.62 29.67
N ILE A 262 -12.92 25.53 28.61
CA ILE A 262 -11.73 26.39 28.44
C ILE A 262 -12.22 27.83 28.34
N PRO A 263 -11.78 28.75 29.22
CA PRO A 263 -12.21 30.14 29.19
C PRO A 263 -11.46 30.92 28.10
N ASP A 264 -12.16 31.83 27.43
CA ASP A 264 -11.61 32.84 26.54
C ASP A 264 -11.76 34.24 27.16
N GLY A 265 -10.68 35.00 27.12
CA GLY A 265 -10.61 36.36 27.64
C GLY A 265 -10.66 36.51 29.17
N PRO A 266 -10.51 37.75 29.67
CA PRO A 266 -10.45 38.06 31.10
C PRO A 266 -11.80 37.89 31.83
N ASP A 267 -12.91 37.84 31.09
CA ASP A 267 -14.26 37.70 31.62
C ASP A 267 -14.65 36.23 31.91
N GLY A 268 -13.78 35.28 31.55
CA GLY A 268 -13.95 33.86 31.84
C GLY A 268 -15.12 33.19 31.12
N GLN A 269 -15.58 33.76 30.00
CA GLN A 269 -16.61 33.13 29.18
C GLN A 269 -16.01 31.89 28.47
N PRO A 270 -16.80 30.84 28.20
CA PRO A 270 -16.32 29.71 27.41
C PRO A 270 -15.78 30.17 26.05
N GLY A 271 -14.58 29.73 25.69
CA GLY A 271 -14.02 29.92 24.37
C GLY A 271 -14.78 29.10 23.33
N LEU A 272 -14.84 29.64 22.11
CA LEU A 272 -15.41 28.97 20.95
C LEU A 272 -14.29 28.69 19.96
N SER A 273 -14.14 27.44 19.55
CA SER A 273 -13.28 27.07 18.42
C SER A 273 -14.11 27.06 17.14
N VAL A 274 -13.57 27.67 16.08
CA VAL A 274 -14.22 27.78 14.77
C VAL A 274 -13.33 27.16 13.71
N ILE A 275 -13.92 26.37 12.82
CA ILE A 275 -13.21 25.76 11.69
C ILE A 275 -12.69 26.83 10.71
N ASP A 276 -11.46 26.67 10.21
CA ASP A 276 -10.89 27.47 9.12
C ASP A 276 -10.93 26.69 7.80
N GLU A 277 -12.13 26.62 7.19
CA GLU A 277 -12.32 25.92 5.92
C GLU A 277 -11.42 26.46 4.79
N PRO A 278 -11.26 27.79 4.60
CA PRO A 278 -10.35 28.32 3.58
C PRO A 278 -8.91 27.83 3.72
N ALA A 279 -8.39 27.70 4.94
CA ALA A 279 -7.06 27.14 5.18
C ALA A 279 -6.98 25.65 4.78
N LEU A 280 -8.00 24.87 5.12
CA LEU A 280 -8.07 23.44 4.79
C LEU A 280 -8.27 23.19 3.28
N GLU A 281 -9.08 24.00 2.61
CA GLU A 281 -9.26 23.96 1.16
C GLU A 281 -7.95 24.28 0.43
N ALA A 282 -7.22 25.31 0.88
CA ALA A 282 -5.92 25.66 0.32
C ALA A 282 -4.90 24.52 0.51
N LEU A 283 -4.87 23.92 1.70
CA LEU A 283 -4.04 22.75 2.00
C LEU A 283 -4.38 21.55 1.11
N ALA A 284 -5.67 21.24 0.91
CA ALA A 284 -6.10 20.16 0.03
C ALA A 284 -5.67 20.42 -1.42
N GLN A 285 -5.80 21.66 -1.88
CA GLN A 285 -5.34 22.10 -3.20
C GLN A 285 -3.83 21.94 -3.37
N ASP A 286 -3.04 22.33 -2.37
CA ASP A 286 -1.58 22.21 -2.41
C ASP A 286 -1.13 20.75 -2.46
N LEU A 287 -1.83 19.86 -1.76
CA LEU A 287 -1.60 18.41 -1.79
C LEU A 287 -2.14 17.71 -3.05
N GLY A 288 -3.09 18.34 -3.74
CA GLY A 288 -3.81 17.75 -4.87
C GLY A 288 -4.80 16.65 -4.45
N VAL A 289 -5.42 16.79 -3.28
CA VAL A 289 -6.43 15.88 -2.73
C VAL A 289 -7.76 16.60 -2.52
N ASP A 290 -8.83 15.85 -2.27
CA ASP A 290 -10.15 16.43 -2.03
C ASP A 290 -10.26 17.00 -0.60
N TYR A 291 -11.00 18.10 -0.45
CA TYR A 291 -11.44 18.63 0.84
C TYR A 291 -12.88 18.17 1.10
N LEU A 292 -13.13 17.67 2.31
CA LEU A 292 -14.47 17.32 2.77
C LEU A 292 -14.72 17.94 4.13
N HIS A 293 -15.81 18.71 4.22
CA HIS A 293 -16.29 19.26 5.48
C HIS A 293 -17.07 18.20 6.26
N ARG A 294 -16.76 18.07 7.55
CA ARG A 294 -17.27 17.06 8.47
C ARG A 294 -17.94 17.76 9.65
N THR A 295 -19.26 17.62 9.75
CA THR A 295 -20.07 18.16 10.84
C THR A 295 -20.77 17.07 11.66
N GLY A 296 -20.80 15.83 11.17
CA GLY A 296 -21.55 14.72 11.75
C GLY A 296 -23.04 14.78 11.43
N GLY A 297 -23.45 15.76 10.61
CA GLY A 297 -24.81 15.95 10.16
C GLY A 297 -25.19 15.05 8.98
N PRO A 298 -26.47 15.03 8.59
CA PRO A 298 -26.96 14.23 7.46
C PRO A 298 -26.49 14.74 6.08
N ASP A 299 -25.97 15.96 6.03
CA ASP A 299 -25.47 16.60 4.81
C ASP A 299 -23.98 16.30 4.55
N ASP A 300 -23.29 15.66 5.51
CA ASP A 300 -21.91 15.22 5.33
C ASP A 300 -21.81 14.17 4.21
N ASP A 301 -20.77 14.28 3.40
CA ASP A 301 -20.47 13.26 2.41
C ASP A 301 -20.26 11.88 3.08
N PRO A 302 -20.71 10.78 2.45
CA PRO A 302 -20.58 9.47 3.05
C PRO A 302 -19.11 9.02 3.04
N PRO A 303 -18.65 8.14 3.95
CA PRO A 303 -17.24 7.76 4.04
C PRO A 303 -16.63 7.21 2.74
N GLU A 304 -17.46 6.64 1.86
CA GLU A 304 -17.08 6.17 0.53
C GLU A 304 -16.48 7.28 -0.34
N SER A 305 -16.84 8.55 -0.13
CA SER A 305 -16.30 9.70 -0.88
C SER A 305 -14.79 9.83 -0.77
N PHE A 306 -14.20 9.51 0.38
CA PHE A 306 -12.76 9.59 0.63
C PHE A 306 -12.09 8.21 0.79
N THR A 307 -12.85 7.12 0.71
CA THR A 307 -12.32 5.75 0.85
C THR A 307 -12.45 4.89 -0.41
N ASP A 308 -13.40 5.16 -1.30
CA ASP A 308 -13.54 4.46 -2.59
C ASP A 308 -12.70 5.12 -3.68
N LEU A 309 -11.39 5.18 -3.43
CA LEU A 309 -10.44 5.71 -4.40
C LEU A 309 -10.21 4.70 -5.52
N ASP A 310 -10.30 5.14 -6.78
CA ASP A 310 -9.91 4.30 -7.92
C ASP A 310 -8.39 4.15 -7.98
N ILE A 311 -7.88 3.22 -7.18
CA ILE A 311 -6.49 2.81 -7.10
C ILE A 311 -5.94 2.47 -8.51
N GLN A 312 -6.77 1.96 -9.43
CA GLN A 312 -6.35 1.66 -10.80
C GLN A 312 -6.19 2.92 -11.66
N ALA A 313 -7.04 3.94 -11.47
CA ALA A 313 -6.89 5.25 -12.10
C ALA A 313 -5.66 6.01 -11.56
N VAL A 314 -5.41 5.95 -10.25
CA VAL A 314 -4.20 6.52 -9.61
C VAL A 314 -2.92 5.91 -10.19
N LEU A 315 -2.94 4.63 -10.52
CA LEU A 315 -1.83 3.95 -11.21
C LEU A 315 -1.72 4.30 -12.70
N SER A 316 -2.76 4.85 -13.32
CA SER A 316 -2.80 5.10 -14.77
C SER A 316 -2.08 6.39 -15.20
N ASP A 317 -1.76 7.28 -14.25
CA ASP A 317 -1.02 8.54 -14.48
C ASP A 317 0.51 8.33 -14.71
N GLY A 318 0.87 7.29 -15.46
CA GLY A 318 2.25 6.95 -15.81
C GLY A 318 3.00 6.11 -14.78
N ARG A 319 2.41 5.87 -13.60
CA ARG A 319 2.88 4.89 -12.60
C ARG A 319 2.32 3.48 -12.82
N VAL A 320 1.88 3.15 -14.04
CA VAL A 320 1.48 1.78 -14.40
C VAL A 320 2.67 0.89 -14.12
N ALA A 321 2.63 0.25 -12.96
CA ALA A 321 3.68 -0.61 -12.50
C ALA A 321 3.94 -1.60 -13.62
N LYS A 322 5.20 -1.70 -14.02
CA LYS A 322 5.72 -2.95 -14.57
C LYS A 322 5.63 -3.96 -13.43
N GLY A 323 4.42 -4.44 -13.15
CA GLY A 323 4.16 -5.45 -12.14
C GLY A 323 5.05 -6.67 -12.39
N PRO A 324 5.43 -7.41 -11.34
CA PRO A 324 6.20 -8.63 -11.51
C PRO A 324 5.47 -9.56 -12.49
N ARG A 325 6.18 -10.03 -13.52
CA ARG A 325 5.63 -10.94 -14.53
C ARG A 325 5.84 -12.38 -14.07
N HIS A 326 4.79 -13.18 -14.07
CA HIS A 326 4.93 -14.60 -13.75
C HIS A 326 5.38 -15.40 -14.98
N TYR A 327 6.35 -16.28 -14.76
CA TYR A 327 6.78 -17.26 -15.76
C TYR A 327 5.73 -18.37 -15.87
N VAL A 328 5.09 -18.50 -17.03
CA VAL A 328 4.13 -19.59 -17.29
C VAL A 328 4.89 -20.81 -17.82
N VAL A 329 5.83 -21.31 -17.01
CA VAL A 329 6.69 -22.44 -17.39
C VAL A 329 6.15 -23.78 -16.92
N TRP A 330 5.22 -23.81 -15.95
CA TRP A 330 4.72 -25.04 -15.33
C TRP A 330 4.02 -26.02 -16.30
N PRO A 331 3.17 -25.59 -17.27
CA PRO A 331 2.53 -26.54 -18.18
C PRO A 331 3.56 -27.18 -19.11
N LEU A 332 4.53 -26.38 -19.57
CA LEU A 332 5.63 -26.82 -20.42
C LEU A 332 6.57 -27.76 -19.64
N ALA A 333 6.86 -27.46 -18.38
CA ALA A 333 7.70 -28.30 -17.51
C ALA A 333 7.08 -29.69 -17.28
N LEU A 334 5.76 -29.79 -17.14
CA LEU A 334 5.06 -31.07 -17.04
C LEU A 334 5.19 -31.91 -18.32
N VAL A 335 5.05 -31.28 -19.49
CA VAL A 335 5.20 -31.96 -20.78
C VAL A 335 6.63 -32.46 -20.99
N VAL A 336 7.66 -31.64 -20.71
CA VAL A 336 9.08 -32.09 -20.77
C VAL A 336 9.33 -33.23 -19.79
N SER A 337 8.83 -33.14 -18.57
CA SER A 337 9.01 -34.19 -17.56
C SER A 337 8.42 -35.52 -18.04
N GLY A 338 7.23 -35.51 -18.64
CA GLY A 338 6.62 -36.70 -19.24
C GLY A 338 7.47 -37.29 -20.38
N LEU A 339 8.02 -36.45 -21.25
CA LEU A 339 8.90 -36.88 -22.34
C LEU A 339 10.21 -37.51 -21.81
N LEU A 340 10.79 -36.95 -20.75
CA LEU A 340 12.00 -37.48 -20.12
C LEU A 340 11.75 -38.81 -19.42
N ILE A 341 10.63 -38.96 -18.72
CA ILE A 341 10.22 -40.22 -18.10
C ILE A 341 10.03 -41.31 -19.16
N TRP A 342 9.43 -40.97 -20.31
CA TRP A 342 9.28 -41.90 -21.42
C TRP A 342 10.66 -42.31 -21.99
N GLU A 343 11.57 -41.36 -22.17
CA GLU A 343 12.93 -41.67 -22.64
C GLU A 343 13.68 -42.60 -21.67
N LEU A 344 13.58 -42.34 -20.36
CA LEU A 344 14.15 -43.19 -19.30
C LEU A 344 13.57 -44.61 -19.35
N ALA A 345 12.26 -44.76 -19.57
CA ALA A 345 11.61 -46.06 -19.67
C ALA A 345 12.10 -46.85 -20.90
N ASP A 346 12.27 -46.18 -22.04
CA ASP A 346 12.78 -46.83 -23.26
C ASP A 346 14.25 -47.22 -23.14
N LEU A 347 15.08 -46.37 -22.53
CA LEU A 347 16.48 -46.69 -22.22
C LEU A 347 16.59 -47.87 -21.25
N ALA A 348 15.77 -47.90 -20.21
CA ALA A 348 15.74 -49.02 -19.27
C ALA A 348 15.29 -50.33 -19.93
N ARG A 349 14.35 -50.28 -20.89
CA ARG A 349 13.93 -51.45 -21.68
C ARG A 349 15.04 -51.92 -22.61
N ALA A 350 15.76 -51.01 -23.26
CA ALA A 350 16.87 -51.32 -24.15
C ALA A 350 18.04 -51.96 -23.38
N ASP A 351 18.40 -51.40 -22.21
CA ASP A 351 19.44 -51.95 -21.34
C ASP A 351 19.07 -53.37 -20.83
N ARG A 352 17.81 -53.58 -20.43
CA ARG A 352 17.32 -54.93 -20.07
C ARG A 352 17.45 -55.93 -21.22
N ARG A 353 17.16 -55.52 -22.47
CA ARG A 353 17.32 -56.38 -23.66
C ARG A 353 18.79 -56.72 -23.92
N LEU A 354 19.69 -55.74 -23.77
CA LEU A 354 21.14 -55.94 -23.91
C LEU A 354 21.69 -56.89 -22.83
N ARG A 355 21.27 -56.74 -21.57
CA ARG A 355 21.65 -57.65 -20.47
C ARG A 355 21.13 -59.08 -20.65
N LEU A 356 19.99 -59.26 -21.33
CA LEU A 356 19.46 -60.58 -21.68
C LEU A 356 20.29 -61.26 -22.78
N ILE A 357 20.87 -60.50 -23.71
CA ILE A 357 21.72 -61.01 -24.80
C ILE A 357 23.16 -61.27 -24.32
N LEU A 358 23.67 -60.45 -23.39
CA LEU A 358 25.03 -60.56 -22.84
C LEU A 358 25.17 -61.55 -21.68
N ARG A 359 24.11 -62.27 -21.28
CA ARG A 359 24.23 -63.32 -20.26
C ARG A 359 25.12 -64.45 -20.81
N PRO A 360 26.31 -64.70 -20.22
CA PRO A 360 27.15 -65.79 -20.68
C PRO A 360 26.41 -67.11 -20.47
N ARG A 361 26.36 -67.95 -21.52
CA ARG A 361 25.96 -69.36 -21.42
C ARG A 361 26.87 -69.99 -20.36
N ARG A 362 26.34 -70.24 -19.15
CA ARG A 362 26.98 -71.17 -18.21
C ARG A 362 27.03 -72.52 -18.94
N GLN A 363 28.22 -72.89 -19.41
CA GLN A 363 28.50 -74.28 -19.77
C GLN A 363 28.47 -75.09 -18.48
N ALA A 364 27.85 -76.28 -18.59
CA ALA A 364 27.63 -77.25 -17.53
C ALA A 364 28.93 -77.77 -16.93
#